data_AF-K2GHD1-F1
#
_entry.id   AF-K2GHD1-F1
#
_cell.length_a   1.000
_cell.length_b   1.000
_cell.length_c   1.000
_cell.angle_alpha   90.00
_cell.angle_beta   90.00
_cell.angle_gamma   90.00
#
_symmetry.space_group_name_H-M   'P 1'
#
loop_
_entity.id
_entity.type
_entity.pdbx_description
1 polymer ?
#
loop_
_entity_poly.entity_id
_entity_poly.type
_entity_poly.pdbx_seq_one_letter_code
_entity_poly.pdbx_strand_id
1 'polypeptide(L)'
;MGYASILSSIGLQEKMIRMFVPGNHLEALVECMITLASVRENLFSGTTRQQYNEFLSKFGGMICEAAENEKMAVAAGRYLDRMTRTRSVKAQYHLTQAAKLIERISENYVEHKNSLYYLLTTFARWSHRLYECGEEKGNVIEILKEVSKSVIEGAFNNSEIIEEEDIEGIMEGFGEITRVNLMFTVEEMTKHIERVTKEIEHIIEMKGSLQRIQKECERLSIGIGLISIIINHQVINGTNETQEQLDIKLMKIGIEIINKEMSIIKNIPFGYGVKEIEINILRFFESIRNVFLNESISRTTEKYIIEILEIQNLNDLIIAIMNKIIFNLHYFIDIHCESIIKQSLLIIEKYSRKEKTSKMLLEYGLLDKILDESLVCLLFFILFIYYLFIINIYY
;
A
#
# COMPACT_ATOMS: atom_id res chain seq x y z
N MET A 1 13.90 48.73 2.53
CA MET A 1 12.58 48.74 1.85
C MET A 1 12.70 48.25 0.40
N GLY A 2 13.23 47.05 0.13
CA GLY A 2 13.62 46.64 -1.25
C GLY A 2 13.11 45.29 -1.77
N TYR A 3 12.54 44.42 -0.93
CA TYR A 3 12.10 43.08 -1.37
C TYR A 3 10.57 42.93 -1.53
N ALA A 4 9.79 43.87 -1.01
CA ALA A 4 8.33 43.83 -1.04
C ALA A 4 7.71 44.20 -2.39
N SER A 5 8.46 44.83 -3.31
CA SER A 5 7.93 45.28 -4.61
C SER A 5 8.08 44.25 -5.73
N ILE A 6 8.83 43.16 -5.53
CA ILE A 6 9.07 42.14 -6.56
C ILE A 6 7.88 41.17 -6.65
N LEU A 7 7.13 40.99 -5.55
CA LEU A 7 6.02 40.03 -5.47
C LEU A 7 4.64 40.64 -5.78
N SER A 8 4.51 41.97 -5.84
CA SER A 8 3.20 42.65 -5.92
C SER A 8 2.86 43.30 -7.26
N SER A 9 3.77 43.29 -8.25
CA SER A 9 3.47 43.84 -9.58
C SER A 9 3.19 42.71 -10.57
N ILE A 10 2.18 42.91 -11.43
CA ILE A 10 1.73 42.06 -12.54
C ILE A 10 2.88 41.77 -13.52
N GLY A 11 3.86 40.94 -13.12
CA GLY A 11 5.10 40.83 -13.89
C GLY A 11 6.11 39.79 -13.43
N LEU A 12 5.88 39.05 -12.34
CA LEU A 12 6.63 37.82 -12.04
C LEU A 12 5.77 36.57 -12.22
N GLN A 13 4.53 36.56 -11.70
CA GLN A 13 3.58 35.47 -11.95
C GLN A 13 3.29 35.29 -13.44
N GLU A 14 2.96 36.37 -14.15
CA GLU A 14 2.71 36.32 -15.60
C GLU A 14 3.97 36.03 -16.41
N LYS A 15 5.16 36.44 -15.94
CA LYS A 15 6.43 36.11 -16.59
C LYS A 15 6.86 34.67 -16.33
N MET A 16 6.60 34.11 -15.16
CA MET A 16 6.84 32.70 -14.86
C MET A 16 5.89 31.78 -15.65
N ILE A 17 4.62 32.20 -15.81
CA ILE A 17 3.64 31.55 -16.70
C ILE A 17 4.04 31.69 -18.17
N ARG A 18 4.62 32.82 -18.59
CA ARG A 18 5.12 33.00 -19.96
C ARG A 18 6.51 32.38 -20.20
N MET A 19 7.27 32.09 -19.13
CA MET A 19 8.51 31.30 -19.16
C MET A 19 8.23 29.78 -19.16
N PHE A 20 6.97 29.37 -19.05
CA PHE A 20 6.47 28.11 -19.61
C PHE A 20 6.54 28.19 -21.16
N VAL A 21 7.74 28.41 -21.68
CA VAL A 21 8.07 28.18 -23.09
C VAL A 21 8.46 26.70 -23.17
N PRO A 22 7.84 25.88 -24.01
CA PRO A 22 8.24 24.50 -24.20
C PRO A 22 9.71 24.47 -24.66
N GLY A 23 10.60 23.89 -23.87
CA GLY A 23 12.03 23.81 -24.17
C GLY A 23 12.92 23.81 -22.92
N ASN A 24 14.20 23.45 -23.12
CA ASN A 24 15.26 23.12 -22.14
C ASN A 24 15.45 24.01 -20.87
N HIS A 25 14.69 25.10 -20.69
CA HIS A 25 14.77 26.00 -19.53
C HIS A 25 13.69 25.76 -18.47
N LEU A 26 12.59 25.07 -18.80
CA LEU A 26 11.51 24.79 -17.85
C LEU A 26 12.01 23.98 -16.65
N GLU A 27 12.87 22.99 -16.91
CA GLU A 27 13.46 22.14 -15.88
C GLU A 27 14.36 22.93 -14.93
N ALA A 28 15.21 23.81 -15.48
CA ALA A 28 16.05 24.68 -14.67
C ALA A 28 15.22 25.63 -13.80
N LEU A 29 14.13 26.18 -14.35
CA LEU A 29 13.19 27.00 -13.59
C LEU A 29 12.55 26.22 -12.44
N VAL A 30 12.07 24.99 -12.70
CA VAL A 30 11.46 24.15 -11.66
C VAL A 30 12.48 23.77 -10.59
N GLU A 31 13.72 23.43 -10.94
CA GLU A 31 14.79 23.16 -9.95
C GLU A 31 15.14 24.41 -9.12
N CYS A 32 15.18 25.59 -9.74
CA CYS A 32 15.33 26.85 -9.01
C CYS A 32 14.17 27.05 -8.02
N MET A 33 12.94 26.70 -8.41
CA MET A 33 11.78 26.84 -7.54
C MET A 33 11.73 25.78 -6.43
N ILE A 34 12.18 24.55 -6.66
CA ILE A 34 12.39 23.54 -5.62
C ILE A 34 13.42 24.05 -4.58
N THR A 35 14.49 24.68 -5.06
CA THR A 35 15.50 25.31 -4.20
C THR A 35 14.88 26.46 -3.40
N LEU A 36 14.07 27.30 -4.05
CA LEU A 36 13.36 28.39 -3.39
C LEU A 36 12.41 27.86 -2.31
N ALA A 37 11.62 26.83 -2.59
CA ALA A 37 10.74 26.19 -1.61
C ALA A 37 11.47 25.60 -0.39
N SER A 38 12.79 25.38 -0.51
CA SER A 38 13.64 24.91 0.60
C SER A 38 14.13 26.05 1.51
N VAL A 39 13.88 27.32 1.17
CA VAL A 39 14.27 28.49 1.96
C VAL A 39 13.45 28.54 3.25
N ARG A 40 14.14 28.71 4.39
CA ARG A 40 13.50 28.75 5.72
C ARG A 40 12.55 29.94 5.84
N GLU A 41 11.30 29.67 6.24
CA GLU A 41 10.25 30.68 6.39
C GLU A 41 10.61 31.83 7.34
N ASN A 42 11.48 31.57 8.31
CA ASN A 42 11.93 32.54 9.31
C ASN A 42 12.81 33.65 8.73
N LEU A 43 13.28 33.51 7.49
CA LEU A 43 13.99 34.56 6.76
C LEU A 43 13.05 35.69 6.29
N PHE A 44 11.74 35.42 6.25
CA PHE A 44 10.70 36.38 5.90
C PHE A 44 9.94 36.82 7.15
N SER A 45 9.47 38.07 7.18
CA SER A 45 8.69 38.63 8.28
C SER A 45 7.42 39.34 7.80
N GLY A 46 6.41 39.37 8.66
CA GLY A 46 5.13 40.04 8.41
C GLY A 46 4.48 39.62 7.10
N THR A 47 4.06 40.63 6.32
CA THR A 47 3.37 40.45 5.03
C THR A 47 4.22 39.74 3.96
N THR A 48 5.56 39.86 4.02
CA THR A 48 6.44 39.18 3.05
C THR A 48 6.41 37.67 3.25
N ARG A 49 6.30 37.19 4.50
CA ARG A 49 6.13 35.77 4.79
C ARG A 49 4.82 35.24 4.22
N GLN A 50 3.74 35.99 4.38
CA GLN A 50 2.43 35.61 3.83
C GLN A 50 2.48 35.51 2.30
N GLN A 51 3.03 36.53 1.62
CA GLN A 51 3.16 36.53 0.16
C GLN A 51 4.04 35.37 -0.35
N TYR A 52 5.12 35.07 0.36
CA TYR A 52 5.98 33.94 0.05
C TYR A 52 5.22 32.61 0.17
N ASN A 53 4.46 32.41 1.25
CA ASN A 53 3.67 31.19 1.44
C ASN A 53 2.55 31.04 0.39
N GLU A 54 1.88 32.13 0.05
CA GLU A 54 0.87 32.17 -1.03
C GLU A 54 1.51 31.85 -2.38
N PHE A 55 2.69 32.41 -2.66
CA PHE A 55 3.46 32.08 -3.85
C PHE A 55 3.82 30.59 -3.88
N LEU A 56 4.32 30.03 -2.77
CA LEU A 56 4.70 28.62 -2.70
C LEU A 56 3.52 27.70 -3.04
N SER A 57 2.37 27.95 -2.41
CA SER A 57 1.15 27.17 -2.63
C SER A 57 0.63 27.33 -4.07
N LYS A 58 0.57 28.56 -4.60
CA LYS A 58 0.11 28.81 -5.96
C LYS A 58 1.01 28.15 -7.01
N PHE A 59 2.33 28.31 -6.88
CA PHE A 59 3.27 27.70 -7.82
C PHE A 59 3.24 26.17 -7.75
N GLY A 60 3.11 25.59 -6.55
CA GLY A 60 2.96 24.15 -6.38
C GLY A 60 1.74 23.59 -7.11
N GLY A 61 0.59 24.26 -7.00
CA GLY A 61 -0.60 23.86 -7.74
C GLY A 61 -0.44 23.97 -9.26
N MET A 62 0.18 25.05 -9.75
CA MET A 62 0.43 25.25 -11.18
C MET A 62 1.37 24.20 -11.78
N ILE A 63 2.43 23.78 -11.06
CA ILE A 63 3.29 22.69 -11.54
C ILE A 63 2.49 21.40 -11.66
N CYS A 64 1.62 21.09 -10.69
CA CYS A 64 0.79 19.88 -10.73
C CYS A 64 -0.22 19.90 -11.89
N GLU A 65 -0.79 21.06 -12.20
CA GLU A 65 -1.67 21.24 -13.36
C GLU A 65 -0.92 21.03 -14.68
N ALA A 66 0.31 21.52 -14.78
CA ALA A 66 1.13 21.45 -15.99
C ALA A 66 1.96 20.16 -16.13
N ALA A 67 1.91 19.25 -15.15
CA ALA A 67 2.62 17.99 -15.19
C ALA A 67 1.90 16.99 -16.12
N GLU A 68 2.41 16.88 -17.35
CA GLU A 68 1.90 15.99 -18.40
C GLU A 68 2.74 14.72 -18.59
N ASN A 69 3.94 14.66 -18.01
CA ASN A 69 4.86 13.52 -18.15
C ASN A 69 5.57 13.21 -16.82
N GLU A 70 6.21 12.05 -16.76
CA GLU A 70 6.81 11.54 -15.52
C GLU A 70 7.85 12.50 -14.92
N LYS A 71 8.68 13.10 -15.77
CA LYS A 71 9.73 14.02 -15.32
C LYS A 71 9.14 15.24 -14.61
N MET A 72 8.09 15.84 -15.19
CA MET A 72 7.41 16.99 -14.60
C MET A 72 6.62 16.61 -13.35
N ALA A 73 6.00 15.43 -13.33
CA ALA A 73 5.28 14.94 -12.15
C ALA A 73 6.23 14.64 -10.97
N VAL A 74 7.41 14.07 -11.22
CA VAL A 74 8.48 13.92 -10.22
C VAL A 74 8.91 15.29 -9.69
N ALA A 75 9.09 16.27 -10.57
CA ALA A 75 9.48 17.61 -10.17
C ALA A 75 8.39 18.30 -9.32
N ALA A 76 7.11 18.07 -9.64
CA ALA A 76 5.98 18.48 -8.83
C ALA A 76 6.05 17.86 -7.43
N GLY A 77 6.19 16.53 -7.34
CA GLY A 77 6.32 15.82 -6.07
C GLY A 77 7.51 16.33 -5.23
N ARG A 78 8.68 16.52 -5.84
CA ARG A 78 9.86 17.09 -5.15
C ARG A 78 9.64 18.51 -4.67
N TYR A 79 8.95 19.35 -5.44
CA TYR A 79 8.60 20.70 -5.02
C TYR A 79 7.67 20.69 -3.80
N LEU A 80 6.61 19.89 -3.86
CA LEU A 80 5.66 19.76 -2.76
C LEU A 80 6.32 19.19 -1.50
N ASP A 81 7.20 18.19 -1.64
CA ASP A 81 8.02 17.63 -0.56
C ASP A 81 8.79 18.72 0.19
N ARG A 82 9.46 19.63 -0.54
CA ARG A 82 10.20 20.74 0.07
C ARG A 82 9.27 21.74 0.73
N MET A 83 8.17 22.07 0.08
CA MET A 83 7.17 22.98 0.62
C MET A 83 6.53 22.45 1.91
N THR A 84 6.38 21.13 2.10
CA THR A 84 5.86 20.55 3.35
C THR A 84 6.69 20.90 4.59
N ARG A 85 7.95 21.35 4.42
CA ARG A 85 8.82 21.81 5.52
C ARG A 85 8.49 23.21 6.01
N THR A 86 7.72 23.97 5.23
CA THR A 86 7.28 25.33 5.56
C THR A 86 5.93 25.25 6.25
N ARG A 87 5.92 25.37 7.59
CA ARG A 87 4.73 25.11 8.41
C ARG A 87 3.57 26.05 8.11
N SER A 88 3.88 27.27 7.72
CA SER A 88 2.90 28.34 7.53
C SER A 88 2.27 28.38 6.13
N VAL A 89 2.58 27.42 5.24
CA VAL A 89 1.91 27.28 3.94
C VAL A 89 0.56 26.61 4.12
N LYS A 90 -0.49 27.28 3.64
CA LYS A 90 -1.86 26.74 3.59
C LYS A 90 -1.97 25.63 2.56
N ALA A 91 -2.62 24.54 2.96
CA ALA A 91 -2.61 23.25 2.27
C ALA A 91 -3.50 23.26 1.00
N GLN A 92 -4.53 24.11 0.98
CA GLN A 92 -5.70 23.94 0.12
C GLN A 92 -5.40 23.80 -1.38
N TYR A 93 -4.84 24.83 -2.04
CA TYR A 93 -4.78 24.86 -3.50
C TYR A 93 -3.85 23.81 -4.10
N HIS A 94 -2.60 23.73 -3.63
CA HIS A 94 -1.64 22.79 -4.19
C HIS A 94 -2.00 21.34 -3.91
N LEU A 95 -2.59 21.01 -2.75
CA LEU A 95 -3.02 19.65 -2.46
C LEU A 95 -4.17 19.23 -3.36
N THR A 96 -5.13 20.11 -3.63
CA THR A 96 -6.22 19.81 -4.58
C THR A 96 -5.66 19.52 -5.98
N GLN A 97 -4.70 20.30 -6.47
CA GLN A 97 -4.11 20.03 -7.79
C GLN A 97 -3.20 18.80 -7.81
N ALA A 98 -2.48 18.54 -6.72
CA ALA A 98 -1.68 17.33 -6.57
C ALA A 98 -2.56 16.07 -6.51
N ALA A 99 -3.72 16.13 -5.88
CA ALA A 99 -4.68 15.02 -5.86
C ALA A 99 -5.21 14.71 -7.26
N LYS A 100 -5.57 15.74 -8.04
CA LYS A 100 -5.92 15.57 -9.47
C LYS A 100 -4.79 15.03 -10.31
N LEU A 101 -3.54 15.39 -9.99
CA LEU A 101 -2.37 14.80 -10.66
C LEU A 101 -2.26 13.31 -10.31
N ILE A 102 -2.41 12.94 -9.03
CA ILE A 102 -2.44 11.53 -8.60
C ILE A 102 -3.54 10.77 -9.33
N GLU A 103 -4.75 11.31 -9.44
CA GLU A 103 -5.86 10.70 -10.18
C GLU A 103 -5.43 10.35 -11.61
N ARG A 104 -4.90 11.32 -12.36
CA ARG A 104 -4.44 11.10 -13.75
C ARG A 104 -3.30 10.09 -13.84
N ILE A 105 -2.29 10.17 -12.98
CA ILE A 105 -1.13 9.26 -13.09
C ILE A 105 -1.45 7.86 -12.55
N SER A 106 -2.44 7.70 -11.67
CA SER A 106 -2.88 6.39 -11.18
C SER A 106 -3.57 5.59 -12.30
N GLU A 107 -4.12 6.27 -13.30
CA GLU A 107 -4.61 5.64 -14.54
C GLU A 107 -3.47 5.08 -15.42
N ASN A 108 -2.21 5.44 -15.18
CA ASN A 108 -1.06 4.97 -15.94
C ASN A 108 0.21 4.90 -15.07
N TYR A 109 0.11 4.25 -13.90
CA TYR A 109 1.18 4.31 -12.91
C TYR A 109 2.48 3.61 -13.36
N VAL A 110 2.42 2.72 -14.37
CA VAL A 110 3.61 2.03 -14.91
C VAL A 110 4.58 3.05 -15.51
N GLU A 111 4.07 4.05 -16.21
CA GLU A 111 4.86 5.17 -16.73
C GLU A 111 5.21 6.20 -15.63
N HIS A 112 4.50 6.13 -14.49
CA HIS A 112 4.54 7.13 -13.44
C HIS A 112 5.01 6.65 -12.06
N LYS A 113 5.80 5.57 -12.01
CA LYS A 113 6.23 4.92 -10.75
C LYS A 113 6.91 5.89 -9.77
N ASN A 114 7.85 6.71 -10.24
CA ASN A 114 8.62 7.58 -9.37
C ASN A 114 7.79 8.79 -8.93
N SER A 115 7.02 9.39 -9.85
CA SER A 115 6.17 10.53 -9.49
C SER A 115 5.11 10.13 -8.48
N LEU A 116 4.49 8.95 -8.64
CA LEU A 116 3.55 8.40 -7.69
C LEU A 116 4.19 8.24 -6.31
N TYR A 117 5.40 7.64 -6.22
CA TYR A 117 6.15 7.53 -4.97
C TYR A 117 6.35 8.90 -4.28
N TYR A 118 6.85 9.90 -5.00
CA TYR A 118 7.11 11.23 -4.42
C TYR A 118 5.84 11.94 -3.97
N LEU A 119 4.75 11.80 -4.75
CA LEU A 119 3.46 12.40 -4.44
C LEU A 119 2.83 11.71 -3.23
N LEU A 120 2.82 10.38 -3.17
CA LEU A 120 2.34 9.63 -2.01
C LEU A 120 3.14 9.97 -0.76
N THR A 121 4.47 10.03 -0.84
CA THR A 121 5.35 10.47 0.27
C THR A 121 4.98 11.89 0.76
N THR A 122 4.63 12.78 -0.17
CA THR A 122 4.19 14.14 0.17
C THR A 122 2.87 14.11 0.95
N PHE A 123 1.88 13.36 0.48
CA PHE A 123 0.57 13.24 1.13
C PHE A 123 0.66 12.50 2.47
N ALA A 124 1.53 11.50 2.59
CA ALA A 124 1.94 10.85 3.83
C ALA A 124 2.39 11.88 4.88
N ARG A 125 3.30 12.80 4.53
CA ARG A 125 3.70 13.87 5.46
C ARG A 125 2.57 14.81 5.84
N TRP A 126 1.66 15.12 4.91
CA TRP A 126 0.47 15.91 5.22
C TRP A 126 -0.47 15.18 6.18
N SER A 127 -0.58 13.84 6.07
CA SER A 127 -1.33 13.00 7.01
C SER A 127 -0.82 13.20 8.45
N HIS A 128 0.50 13.30 8.64
CA HIS A 128 1.09 13.52 9.97
C HIS A 128 0.90 14.96 10.46
N ARG A 129 0.83 15.92 9.54
CA ARG A 129 0.68 17.35 9.85
C ARG A 129 -0.77 17.80 10.01
N LEU A 130 -1.73 16.88 10.04
CA LEU A 130 -3.15 17.21 10.21
C LEU A 130 -3.44 18.05 11.47
N TYR A 131 -2.68 17.86 12.54
CA TYR A 131 -2.81 18.65 13.77
C TYR A 131 -2.40 20.12 13.58
N GLU A 132 -1.57 20.43 12.58
CA GLU A 132 -1.10 21.79 12.26
C GLU A 132 -2.08 22.54 11.34
N CYS A 133 -3.05 21.85 10.75
CA CYS A 133 -3.91 22.41 9.69
C CYS A 133 -5.03 23.33 10.21
N GLY A 134 -5.27 23.40 11.51
CA GLY A 134 -6.29 24.27 12.11
C GLY A 134 -7.67 24.08 11.44
N GLU A 135 -8.23 25.17 10.91
CA GLU A 135 -9.55 25.19 10.24
C GLU A 135 -9.56 24.42 8.91
N GLU A 136 -8.42 24.24 8.24
CA GLU A 136 -8.31 23.53 6.95
C GLU A 136 -8.29 22.01 7.13
N LYS A 137 -8.20 21.51 8.37
CA LYS A 137 -8.05 20.06 8.66
C LYS A 137 -9.12 19.20 7.98
N GLY A 138 -10.38 19.63 7.99
CA GLY A 138 -11.48 18.88 7.35
C GLY A 138 -11.26 18.73 5.85
N ASN A 139 -10.86 19.81 5.17
CA ASN A 139 -10.59 19.79 3.73
C ASN A 139 -9.39 18.92 3.39
N VAL A 140 -8.31 18.96 4.19
CA VAL A 140 -7.14 18.10 3.98
C VAL A 140 -7.50 16.62 4.13
N ILE A 141 -8.37 16.28 5.09
CA ILE A 141 -8.88 14.91 5.25
C ILE A 141 -9.67 14.46 4.01
N GLU A 142 -10.55 15.31 3.47
CA GLU A 142 -11.30 14.97 2.25
C GLU A 142 -10.37 14.79 1.04
N ILE A 143 -9.36 15.65 0.87
CA ILE A 143 -8.37 15.48 -0.20
C ILE A 143 -7.59 14.16 -0.04
N LEU A 144 -7.20 13.81 1.19
CA LEU A 144 -6.51 12.54 1.45
C LEU A 144 -7.39 11.33 1.12
N LYS A 145 -8.72 11.40 1.35
CA LYS A 145 -9.66 10.37 0.88
C LYS A 145 -9.72 10.29 -0.64
N GLU A 146 -9.79 11.42 -1.34
CA GLU A 146 -9.79 11.46 -2.81
C GLU A 146 -8.50 10.84 -3.38
N VAL A 147 -7.36 11.11 -2.77
CA VAL A 147 -6.08 10.46 -3.10
C VAL A 147 -6.16 8.96 -2.86
N SER A 148 -6.63 8.52 -1.70
CA SER A 148 -6.77 7.08 -1.42
C SER A 148 -7.65 6.38 -2.45
N LYS A 149 -8.79 7.00 -2.77
CA LYS A 149 -9.73 6.50 -3.77
C LYS A 149 -9.08 6.37 -5.14
N SER A 150 -8.39 7.43 -5.59
CA SER A 150 -7.74 7.48 -6.90
C SER A 150 -6.67 6.40 -7.06
N VAL A 151 -5.88 6.16 -6.00
CA VAL A 151 -4.84 5.13 -5.99
C VAL A 151 -5.47 3.73 -6.05
N ILE A 152 -6.51 3.47 -5.26
CA ILE A 152 -7.25 2.20 -5.28
C ILE A 152 -7.87 1.98 -6.66
N GLU A 153 -8.63 2.95 -7.17
CA GLU A 153 -9.29 2.86 -8.47
C GLU A 153 -8.27 2.64 -9.60
N GLY A 154 -7.18 3.41 -9.62
CA GLY A 154 -6.10 3.26 -10.61
C GLY A 154 -5.44 1.89 -10.56
N ALA A 155 -5.11 1.39 -9.37
CA ALA A 155 -4.50 0.08 -9.19
C ALA A 155 -5.42 -1.07 -9.65
N PHE A 156 -6.74 -0.99 -9.37
CA PHE A 156 -7.71 -1.97 -9.86
C PHE A 156 -8.02 -1.83 -11.35
N ASN A 157 -7.91 -0.63 -11.94
CA ASN A 157 -8.20 -0.44 -13.35
C ASN A 157 -7.03 -0.90 -14.24
N ASN A 158 -5.80 -0.70 -13.78
CA ASN A 158 -4.57 -0.98 -14.51
C ASN A 158 -3.76 -2.08 -13.84
N SER A 159 -4.34 -3.28 -13.81
CA SER A 159 -3.76 -4.42 -13.09
C SER A 159 -2.55 -5.06 -13.76
N GLU A 160 -1.93 -4.40 -14.75
CA GLU A 160 -0.71 -4.90 -15.37
C GLU A 160 0.32 -5.21 -14.28
N ILE A 161 0.93 -6.39 -14.37
CA ILE A 161 1.72 -6.98 -13.30
C ILE A 161 2.83 -6.02 -12.91
N ILE A 162 2.71 -5.41 -11.74
CA ILE A 162 3.82 -4.69 -11.12
C ILE A 162 4.74 -5.75 -10.55
N GLU A 163 6.01 -5.71 -10.92
CA GLU A 163 7.00 -6.57 -10.30
C GLU A 163 7.08 -6.33 -8.79
N GLU A 164 7.24 -7.43 -8.05
CA GLU A 164 7.13 -7.56 -6.59
C GLU A 164 7.89 -6.51 -5.77
N GLU A 165 9.06 -6.06 -6.26
CA GLU A 165 10.01 -5.24 -5.51
C GLU A 165 9.69 -3.73 -5.59
N ASP A 166 8.91 -3.29 -6.59
CA ASP A 166 8.63 -1.87 -6.81
C ASP A 166 7.40 -1.39 -6.01
N ILE A 167 6.38 -2.24 -5.81
CA ILE A 167 5.09 -1.79 -5.24
C ILE A 167 5.23 -1.31 -3.80
N GLU A 168 5.89 -2.09 -2.93
CA GLU A 168 5.95 -1.78 -1.49
C GLU A 168 6.68 -0.46 -1.24
N GLY A 169 7.79 -0.22 -1.95
CA GLY A 169 8.52 1.04 -1.88
C GLY A 169 7.70 2.22 -2.44
N ILE A 170 7.02 2.04 -3.57
CA ILE A 170 6.20 3.10 -4.18
C ILE A 170 4.99 3.46 -3.29
N MET A 171 4.35 2.46 -2.70
CA MET A 171 3.08 2.58 -1.99
C MET A 171 3.23 2.72 -0.47
N GLU A 172 4.44 2.81 0.06
CA GLU A 172 4.68 3.03 1.50
C GLU A 172 3.87 4.23 2.02
N GLY A 173 3.97 5.38 1.32
CA GLY A 173 3.21 6.58 1.67
C GLY A 173 1.69 6.39 1.58
N PHE A 174 1.19 5.48 0.74
CA PHE A 174 -0.23 5.18 0.64
C PHE A 174 -0.76 4.53 1.93
N GLY A 175 0.02 3.64 2.56
CA GLY A 175 -0.30 3.07 3.86
C GLY A 175 -0.61 4.15 4.91
N GLU A 176 0.23 5.19 5.02
CA GLU A 176 0.02 6.29 5.96
C GLU A 176 -1.21 7.15 5.62
N ILE A 177 -1.44 7.44 4.34
CA ILE A 177 -2.59 8.24 3.88
C ILE A 177 -3.90 7.56 4.28
N THR A 178 -4.00 6.24 4.08
CA THR A 178 -5.23 5.49 4.39
C THR A 178 -5.60 5.53 5.87
N ARG A 179 -4.61 5.68 6.78
CA ARG A 179 -4.84 5.75 8.23
C ARG A 179 -5.67 6.97 8.66
N VAL A 180 -5.68 8.02 7.85
CA VAL A 180 -6.47 9.23 8.12
C VAL A 180 -7.98 8.96 8.08
N ASN A 181 -8.41 8.07 7.18
CA ASN A 181 -9.79 7.58 7.15
C ASN A 181 -9.83 6.11 6.70
N LEU A 182 -9.47 5.23 7.63
CA LEU A 182 -9.41 3.80 7.34
C LEU A 182 -10.79 3.21 7.04
N MET A 183 -11.85 3.74 7.65
CA MET A 183 -13.23 3.30 7.39
C MET A 183 -13.61 3.49 5.91
N PHE A 184 -13.34 4.68 5.35
CA PHE A 184 -13.52 4.94 3.92
C PHE A 184 -12.67 3.98 3.06
N THR A 185 -11.41 3.76 3.44
CA THR A 185 -10.52 2.85 2.72
C THR A 185 -11.04 1.41 2.73
N VAL A 186 -11.53 0.92 3.88
CA VAL A 186 -12.17 -0.40 4.01
C VAL A 186 -13.37 -0.51 3.08
N GLU A 187 -14.25 0.50 3.06
CA GLU A 187 -15.44 0.51 2.21
C GLU A 187 -15.08 0.47 0.72
N GLU A 188 -14.12 1.29 0.27
CA GLU A 188 -13.67 1.29 -1.12
C GLU A 188 -12.98 -0.03 -1.51
N MET A 189 -12.10 -0.57 -0.66
CA MET A 189 -11.48 -1.88 -0.90
C MET A 189 -12.53 -2.99 -1.02
N THR A 190 -13.50 -3.03 -0.10
CA THR A 190 -14.61 -4.01 -0.11
C THR A 190 -15.36 -3.95 -1.43
N LYS A 191 -15.79 -2.75 -1.84
CA LYS A 191 -16.52 -2.51 -3.08
C LYS A 191 -15.76 -3.01 -4.31
N HIS A 192 -14.46 -2.73 -4.39
CA HIS A 192 -13.64 -3.16 -5.52
C HIS A 192 -13.44 -4.69 -5.55
N ILE A 193 -13.16 -5.30 -4.40
CA ILE A 193 -12.92 -6.74 -4.28
C ILE A 193 -14.20 -7.53 -4.55
N GLU A 194 -15.34 -7.09 -4.05
CA GLU A 194 -16.63 -7.71 -4.38
C GLU A 194 -16.93 -7.64 -5.87
N ARG A 195 -16.67 -6.50 -6.52
CA ARG A 195 -16.88 -6.34 -7.96
C ARG A 195 -16.02 -7.32 -8.76
N VAL A 196 -14.73 -7.40 -8.44
CA VAL A 196 -13.78 -8.32 -9.09
C VAL A 196 -14.18 -9.78 -8.87
N THR A 197 -14.52 -10.15 -7.63
CA THR A 197 -14.92 -11.51 -7.29
C THR A 197 -16.18 -11.94 -8.05
N LYS A 198 -17.20 -11.08 -8.09
CA LYS A 198 -18.44 -11.32 -8.85
C LYS A 198 -18.18 -11.48 -10.35
N GLU A 199 -17.27 -10.69 -10.91
CA GLU A 199 -16.90 -10.81 -12.32
C GLU A 199 -16.15 -12.13 -12.60
N ILE A 200 -15.23 -12.56 -11.73
CA ILE A 200 -14.56 -13.87 -11.86
C ILE A 200 -15.58 -15.00 -11.85
N GLU A 201 -16.48 -15.01 -10.88
CA GLU A 201 -17.54 -16.02 -10.76
C GLU A 201 -18.41 -16.05 -12.02
N HIS A 202 -18.84 -14.88 -12.50
CA HIS A 202 -19.61 -14.76 -13.72
C HIS A 202 -18.86 -15.30 -14.95
N ILE A 203 -17.58 -14.99 -15.10
CA ILE A 203 -16.77 -15.49 -16.23
C ILE A 203 -16.63 -17.02 -16.16
N ILE A 204 -16.41 -17.59 -14.97
CA ILE A 204 -16.31 -19.04 -14.77
C ILE A 204 -17.65 -19.72 -15.12
N GLU A 205 -18.77 -19.22 -14.61
CA GLU A 205 -20.12 -19.75 -14.88
C GLU A 205 -20.45 -19.73 -16.38
N MET A 206 -20.09 -18.65 -17.07
CA MET A 206 -20.33 -18.47 -18.50
C MET A 206 -19.30 -19.20 -19.38
N LYS A 207 -18.30 -19.88 -18.80
CA LYS A 207 -17.16 -20.47 -19.51
C LYS A 207 -16.46 -19.46 -20.44
N GLY A 208 -16.29 -18.25 -19.94
CA GLY A 208 -15.66 -17.15 -20.68
C GLY A 208 -14.16 -17.36 -20.88
N SER A 209 -13.52 -16.39 -21.54
CA SER A 209 -12.10 -16.49 -21.91
C SER A 209 -11.16 -16.45 -20.70
N LEU A 210 -10.14 -17.31 -20.69
CA LEU A 210 -9.07 -17.32 -19.67
C LEU A 210 -8.33 -15.98 -19.55
N GLN A 211 -8.20 -15.21 -20.64
CA GLN A 211 -7.61 -13.87 -20.61
C GLN A 211 -8.40 -12.87 -19.76
N ARG A 212 -9.74 -12.97 -19.78
CA ARG A 212 -10.60 -12.14 -18.91
C ARG A 212 -10.45 -12.56 -17.44
N ILE A 213 -10.38 -13.87 -17.18
CA ILE A 213 -10.13 -14.38 -15.82
C ILE A 213 -8.78 -13.89 -15.31
N GLN A 214 -7.74 -13.94 -16.14
CA GLN A 214 -6.40 -13.45 -15.80
C GLN A 214 -6.44 -12.00 -15.31
N LYS A 215 -7.07 -11.11 -16.09
CA LYS A 215 -7.14 -9.70 -15.72
C LYS A 215 -7.83 -9.49 -14.38
N GLU A 216 -8.92 -10.21 -14.11
CA GLU A 216 -9.58 -10.12 -12.80
C GLU A 216 -8.76 -10.78 -11.68
N CYS A 217 -7.99 -11.82 -11.97
CA CYS A 217 -7.05 -12.42 -11.02
C CYS A 217 -5.91 -11.44 -10.65
N GLU A 218 -5.35 -10.74 -11.63
CA GLU A 218 -4.34 -9.70 -11.40
C GLU A 218 -4.90 -8.56 -10.53
N ARG A 219 -6.16 -8.16 -10.76
CA ARG A 219 -6.85 -7.19 -9.89
C ARG A 219 -7.02 -7.69 -8.46
N LEU A 220 -7.37 -8.96 -8.31
CA LEU A 220 -7.51 -9.58 -7.00
C LEU A 220 -6.16 -9.63 -6.27
N SER A 221 -5.09 -9.96 -7.01
CA SER A 221 -3.70 -9.92 -6.52
C SER A 221 -3.30 -8.54 -6.02
N ILE A 222 -3.64 -7.49 -6.76
CA ILE A 222 -3.39 -6.10 -6.33
C ILE A 222 -4.19 -5.77 -5.08
N GLY A 223 -5.45 -6.20 -5.00
CA GLY A 223 -6.30 -6.01 -3.83
C GLY A 223 -5.65 -6.55 -2.55
N ILE A 224 -5.14 -7.78 -2.58
CA ILE A 224 -4.47 -8.38 -1.42
C ILE A 224 -3.10 -7.75 -1.12
N GLY A 225 -2.37 -7.30 -2.14
CA GLY A 225 -1.13 -6.53 -1.97
C GLY A 225 -1.37 -5.20 -1.26
N LEU A 226 -2.38 -4.44 -1.69
CA LEU A 226 -2.77 -3.18 -1.05
C LEU A 226 -3.24 -3.39 0.40
N ILE A 227 -4.02 -4.44 0.67
CA ILE A 227 -4.43 -4.80 2.04
C ILE A 227 -3.19 -5.02 2.93
N SER A 228 -2.21 -5.76 2.42
CA SER A 228 -0.95 -6.05 3.14
C SER A 228 -0.19 -4.77 3.48
N ILE A 229 -0.06 -3.86 2.51
CA ILE A 229 0.57 -2.54 2.71
C ILE A 229 -0.19 -1.76 3.78
N ILE A 230 -1.53 -1.65 3.67
CA ILE A 230 -2.33 -0.88 4.62
C ILE A 230 -2.15 -1.42 6.03
N ILE A 231 -2.34 -2.73 6.23
CA ILE A 231 -2.24 -3.39 7.55
C ILE A 231 -0.87 -3.17 8.20
N ASN A 232 0.22 -3.20 7.44
CA ASN A 232 1.57 -3.03 7.99
C ASN A 232 1.87 -1.62 8.50
N HIS A 233 1.10 -0.61 8.11
CA HIS A 233 1.28 0.75 8.61
C HIS A 233 0.46 0.96 9.87
N GLN A 234 1.03 1.54 10.94
CA GLN A 234 0.27 1.83 12.16
C GLN A 234 -0.05 3.33 12.28
N VAL A 235 -1.10 3.66 13.04
CA VAL A 235 -1.46 5.04 13.36
C VAL A 235 -0.39 5.64 14.30
N ILE A 236 0.18 6.78 13.91
CA ILE A 236 1.25 7.47 14.67
C ILE A 236 0.77 8.07 16.01
N ASN A 237 -0.55 8.13 16.25
CA ASN A 237 -1.13 8.73 17.45
C ASN A 237 -2.18 7.80 18.09
N GLY A 238 -1.72 6.77 18.79
CA GLY A 238 -2.54 5.90 19.64
C GLY A 238 -3.54 5.04 18.86
N THR A 239 -3.54 3.73 19.10
CA THR A 239 -4.57 2.86 18.52
C THR A 239 -5.92 3.24 19.15
N ASN A 240 -6.75 3.91 18.36
CA ASN A 240 -8.17 4.03 18.68
C ASN A 240 -8.80 2.64 18.48
N GLU A 241 -9.61 2.15 19.42
CA GLU A 241 -10.26 0.83 19.36
C GLU A 241 -10.97 0.61 18.00
N THR A 242 -11.50 1.68 17.41
CA THR A 242 -12.10 1.66 16.07
C THR A 242 -11.11 1.29 14.96
N GLN A 243 -9.86 1.74 15.02
CA GLN A 243 -8.84 1.46 14.01
C GLN A 243 -8.41 -0.01 14.05
N GLU A 244 -8.23 -0.60 15.23
CA GLU A 244 -7.89 -2.02 15.37
C GLU A 244 -8.99 -2.92 14.77
N GLN A 245 -10.26 -2.60 15.01
CA GLN A 245 -11.38 -3.32 14.40
C GLN A 245 -11.40 -3.19 12.87
N LEU A 246 -11.09 -2.00 12.35
CA LEU A 246 -11.02 -1.76 10.90
C LEU A 246 -9.84 -2.50 10.26
N ASP A 247 -8.71 -2.60 10.93
CA ASP A 247 -7.57 -3.42 10.52
C ASP A 247 -7.94 -4.91 10.44
N ILE A 248 -8.69 -5.40 11.42
CA ILE A 248 -9.20 -6.78 11.41
C ILE A 248 -10.27 -6.97 10.32
N LYS A 249 -11.07 -5.95 10.00
CA LYS A 249 -11.98 -5.99 8.83
C LYS A 249 -11.20 -6.07 7.51
N LEU A 250 -10.09 -5.33 7.34
CA LEU A 250 -9.21 -5.50 6.18
C LEU A 250 -8.64 -6.92 6.12
N MET A 251 -8.22 -7.47 7.27
CA MET A 251 -7.77 -8.85 7.34
C MET A 251 -8.89 -9.83 6.92
N LYS A 252 -10.14 -9.61 7.34
CA LYS A 252 -11.30 -10.42 6.92
C LYS A 252 -11.46 -10.42 5.40
N ILE A 253 -11.37 -9.24 4.77
CA ILE A 253 -11.43 -9.11 3.31
C ILE A 253 -10.30 -9.92 2.64
N GLY A 254 -9.06 -9.85 3.15
CA GLY A 254 -7.95 -10.65 2.62
C GLY A 254 -8.18 -12.16 2.77
N ILE A 255 -8.78 -12.61 3.87
CA ILE A 255 -9.17 -14.02 4.07
C ILE A 255 -10.28 -14.43 3.08
N GLU A 256 -11.24 -13.56 2.81
CA GLU A 256 -12.28 -13.81 1.80
C GLU A 256 -11.68 -13.97 0.40
N ILE A 257 -10.66 -13.16 0.04
CA ILE A 257 -9.89 -13.35 -1.20
C ILE A 257 -9.29 -14.75 -1.26
N ILE A 258 -8.61 -15.20 -0.19
CA ILE A 258 -7.97 -16.53 -0.13
C ILE A 258 -9.02 -17.64 -0.32
N ASN A 259 -10.17 -17.52 0.33
CA ASN A 259 -11.25 -18.50 0.19
C ASN A 259 -11.76 -18.60 -1.25
N LYS A 260 -11.80 -17.47 -1.98
CA LYS A 260 -12.20 -17.42 -3.39
C LYS A 260 -11.10 -17.95 -4.31
N GLU A 261 -9.85 -17.59 -4.04
CA GLU A 261 -8.67 -18.07 -4.76
C GLU A 261 -8.60 -19.61 -4.79
N MET A 262 -8.89 -20.27 -3.67
CA MET A 262 -8.95 -21.74 -3.60
C MET A 262 -10.01 -22.35 -4.55
N SER A 263 -11.07 -21.62 -4.85
CA SER A 263 -12.05 -22.02 -5.88
C SER A 263 -11.52 -21.75 -7.29
N ILE A 264 -10.81 -20.64 -7.50
CA ILE A 264 -10.21 -20.26 -8.77
C ILE A 264 -9.17 -21.31 -9.20
N ILE A 265 -8.18 -21.64 -8.34
CA ILE A 265 -7.12 -22.61 -8.64
C ILE A 265 -7.67 -23.96 -9.12
N LYS A 266 -8.82 -24.40 -8.58
CA LYS A 266 -9.43 -25.69 -8.95
C LYS A 266 -10.08 -25.66 -10.33
N ASN A 267 -10.46 -24.48 -10.82
CA ASN A 267 -11.28 -24.31 -12.02
C ASN A 267 -10.51 -23.75 -13.22
N ILE A 268 -9.30 -23.21 -13.03
CA ILE A 268 -8.47 -22.70 -14.12
C ILE A 268 -7.06 -23.31 -14.11
N PRO A 269 -6.41 -23.48 -15.28
CA PRO A 269 -5.03 -23.94 -15.34
C PRO A 269 -4.09 -22.98 -14.60
N PHE A 270 -3.00 -23.53 -14.05
CA PHE A 270 -1.90 -22.71 -13.54
C PHE A 270 -1.37 -21.75 -14.62
N GLY A 271 -1.13 -20.51 -14.23
CA GLY A 271 -1.03 -19.36 -15.12
C GLY A 271 -2.18 -18.39 -14.87
N TYR A 272 -2.34 -17.37 -15.72
CA TYR A 272 -3.49 -16.46 -15.68
C TYR A 272 -3.69 -15.73 -14.33
N GLY A 273 -2.61 -15.18 -13.76
CA GLY A 273 -2.67 -14.37 -12.54
C GLY A 273 -2.63 -15.15 -11.22
N VAL A 274 -2.71 -16.49 -11.25
CA VAL A 274 -2.68 -17.34 -10.04
C VAL A 274 -1.38 -17.18 -9.26
N LYS A 275 -0.25 -17.08 -9.96
CA LYS A 275 1.07 -16.94 -9.31
C LYS A 275 1.16 -15.64 -8.53
N GLU A 276 0.71 -14.54 -9.13
CA GLU A 276 0.75 -13.20 -8.57
C GLU A 276 -0.15 -13.11 -7.33
N ILE A 277 -1.36 -13.67 -7.40
CA ILE A 277 -2.25 -13.77 -6.24
C ILE A 277 -1.56 -14.52 -5.12
N GLU A 278 -0.97 -15.69 -5.39
CA GLU A 278 -0.40 -16.52 -4.35
C GLU A 278 0.81 -15.86 -3.66
N ILE A 279 1.67 -15.20 -4.44
CA ILE A 279 2.77 -14.40 -3.89
C ILE A 279 2.23 -13.33 -2.92
N ASN A 280 1.17 -12.62 -3.30
CA ASN A 280 0.59 -11.61 -2.42
C ASN A 280 -0.18 -12.20 -1.23
N ILE A 281 -0.76 -13.41 -1.34
CA ILE A 281 -1.30 -14.17 -0.20
C ILE A 281 -0.21 -14.46 0.82
N LEU A 282 0.96 -14.91 0.35
CA LEU A 282 2.11 -15.19 1.22
C LEU A 282 2.60 -13.93 1.94
N ARG A 283 2.69 -12.79 1.25
CA ARG A 283 3.00 -11.47 1.86
C ARG A 283 1.93 -11.04 2.87
N PHE A 284 0.67 -11.29 2.57
CA PHE A 284 -0.43 -11.02 3.47
C PHE A 284 -0.33 -11.84 4.76
N PHE A 285 0.04 -13.13 4.68
CA PHE A 285 0.32 -13.93 5.87
C PHE A 285 1.48 -13.37 6.71
N GLU A 286 2.55 -12.90 6.06
CA GLU A 286 3.62 -12.21 6.79
C GLU A 286 3.11 -10.96 7.53
N SER A 287 2.25 -10.18 6.88
CA SER A 287 1.62 -8.99 7.49
C SER A 287 0.77 -9.37 8.70
N ILE A 288 -0.06 -10.42 8.58
CA ILE A 288 -0.84 -10.95 9.71
C ILE A 288 0.06 -11.38 10.86
N ARG A 289 1.14 -12.11 10.55
CA ARG A 289 2.11 -12.58 11.57
C ARG A 289 2.71 -11.42 12.36
N ASN A 290 3.11 -10.37 11.64
CA ASN A 290 3.83 -9.24 12.19
C ASN A 290 2.92 -8.36 13.04
N VAL A 291 1.69 -8.11 12.58
CA VAL A 291 0.75 -7.20 13.22
C VAL A 291 -0.12 -7.88 14.26
N PHE A 292 -0.73 -9.03 13.95
CA PHE A 292 -1.78 -9.65 14.77
C PHE A 292 -1.34 -10.91 15.52
N LEU A 293 -0.21 -11.53 15.17
CA LEU A 293 0.25 -12.76 15.84
C LEU A 293 1.58 -12.58 16.55
N ASN A 294 1.95 -11.35 16.90
CA ASN A 294 3.11 -11.07 17.76
C ASN A 294 2.85 -11.47 19.21
N GLU A 295 3.93 -11.68 19.97
CA GLU A 295 3.87 -12.13 21.38
C GLU A 295 3.19 -11.12 22.30
N SER A 296 3.01 -9.89 21.82
CA SER A 296 2.44 -8.75 22.52
C SER A 296 0.97 -8.47 22.19
N ILE A 297 0.26 -9.36 21.49
CA ILE A 297 -1.16 -9.10 21.15
C ILE A 297 -2.00 -8.95 22.43
N SER A 298 -2.80 -7.88 22.48
CA SER A 298 -3.70 -7.63 23.61
C SER A 298 -4.89 -8.59 23.60
N ARG A 299 -5.44 -8.89 24.79
CA ARG A 299 -6.68 -9.68 24.91
C ARG A 299 -7.86 -9.05 24.16
N THR A 300 -7.88 -7.71 24.07
CA THR A 300 -8.91 -6.96 23.37
C THR A 300 -8.81 -7.19 21.87
N THR A 301 -7.61 -7.07 21.30
CA THR A 301 -7.35 -7.34 19.88
C THR A 301 -7.67 -8.79 19.54
N GLU A 302 -7.27 -9.76 20.39
CA GLU A 302 -7.62 -11.18 20.22
C GLU A 302 -9.14 -11.38 20.19
N LYS A 303 -9.88 -10.73 21.09
CA LYS A 303 -11.35 -10.78 21.10
C LYS A 303 -11.95 -10.21 19.81
N TYR A 304 -11.45 -9.09 19.31
CA TYR A 304 -11.92 -8.53 18.03
C TYR A 304 -11.63 -9.45 16.84
N ILE A 305 -10.48 -10.13 16.83
CA ILE A 305 -10.17 -11.11 15.79
C ILE A 305 -11.20 -12.23 15.81
N ILE A 306 -11.47 -12.80 16.99
CA ILE A 306 -12.47 -13.85 17.18
C ILE A 306 -13.86 -13.40 16.70
N GLU A 307 -14.31 -12.21 17.11
CA GLU A 307 -15.64 -11.69 16.78
C GLU A 307 -15.79 -11.34 15.30
N ILE A 308 -14.81 -10.66 14.70
CA ILE A 308 -14.92 -10.16 13.31
C ILE A 308 -14.67 -11.28 12.31
N LEU A 309 -13.71 -12.17 12.57
CA LEU A 309 -13.44 -13.33 11.71
C LEU A 309 -14.39 -14.51 11.96
N GLU A 310 -15.22 -14.43 12.99
CA GLU A 310 -16.20 -15.48 13.35
C GLU A 310 -15.53 -16.84 13.61
N ILE A 311 -14.34 -16.83 14.21
CA ILE A 311 -13.58 -18.04 14.60
C ILE A 311 -13.78 -18.36 16.08
N GLN A 312 -13.51 -19.59 16.53
CA GLN A 312 -13.71 -19.94 17.93
C GLN A 312 -12.57 -19.43 18.82
N ASN A 313 -11.36 -19.43 18.29
CA ASN A 313 -10.16 -19.01 18.99
C ASN A 313 -9.08 -18.58 17.99
N LEU A 314 -8.05 -17.88 18.45
CA LEU A 314 -6.96 -17.39 17.59
C LEU A 314 -6.14 -18.53 16.95
N ASN A 315 -6.13 -19.72 17.54
CA ASN A 315 -5.40 -20.85 16.98
C ASN A 315 -6.02 -21.32 15.66
N ASP A 316 -7.34 -21.21 15.50
CA ASP A 316 -8.04 -21.55 14.24
C ASP A 316 -7.51 -20.73 13.07
N LEU A 317 -7.20 -19.44 13.28
CA LEU A 317 -6.60 -18.57 12.26
C LEU A 317 -5.21 -19.07 11.84
N ILE A 318 -4.35 -19.39 12.81
CA ILE A 318 -3.01 -19.91 12.54
C ILE A 318 -3.09 -21.25 11.78
N ILE A 319 -4.00 -22.13 12.19
CA ILE A 319 -4.23 -23.43 11.54
C ILE A 319 -4.71 -23.23 10.10
N ALA A 320 -5.63 -22.30 9.85
CA ALA A 320 -6.10 -21.99 8.50
C ALA A 320 -4.96 -21.49 7.59
N ILE A 321 -4.14 -20.56 8.08
CA ILE A 321 -2.96 -20.06 7.38
C ILE A 321 -2.00 -21.22 7.06
N MET A 322 -1.69 -22.05 8.04
CA MET A 322 -0.77 -23.18 7.85
C MET A 322 -1.30 -24.21 6.86
N ASN A 323 -2.59 -24.55 6.92
CA ASN A 323 -3.19 -25.47 5.95
C ASN A 323 -3.14 -24.91 4.52
N LYS A 324 -3.31 -23.59 4.32
CA LYS A 324 -3.14 -22.96 3.01
C LYS A 324 -1.68 -23.03 2.54
N ILE A 325 -0.71 -22.76 3.41
CA ILE A 325 0.71 -22.88 3.06
C ILE A 325 1.07 -24.33 2.71
N ILE A 326 0.57 -25.31 3.47
CA ILE A 326 0.75 -26.74 3.18
C ILE A 326 0.16 -27.10 1.82
N PHE A 327 -1.07 -26.64 1.54
CA PHE A 327 -1.69 -26.82 0.23
C PHE A 327 -0.81 -26.26 -0.89
N ASN A 328 -0.25 -25.06 -0.71
CA ASN A 328 0.65 -24.46 -1.70
C ASN A 328 1.90 -25.30 -1.92
N LEU A 329 2.53 -25.80 -0.85
CA LEU A 329 3.72 -26.65 -0.99
C LEU A 329 3.40 -27.87 -1.85
N HIS A 330 2.35 -28.63 -1.53
CA HIS A 330 2.00 -29.81 -2.33
C HIS A 330 1.61 -29.44 -3.76
N TYR A 331 0.71 -28.47 -3.94
CA TYR A 331 0.19 -28.11 -5.26
C TYR A 331 1.28 -27.53 -6.19
N PHE A 332 2.12 -26.63 -5.68
CA PHE A 332 3.11 -25.94 -6.52
C PHE A 332 4.42 -26.71 -6.67
N ILE A 333 4.69 -27.74 -5.84
CA ILE A 333 5.77 -28.70 -6.10
C ILE A 333 5.51 -29.49 -7.37
N ASP A 334 4.28 -29.97 -7.55
CA ASP A 334 3.88 -30.76 -8.73
C ASP A 334 4.02 -29.96 -10.03
N ILE A 335 3.89 -28.63 -9.95
CA ILE A 335 3.98 -27.70 -11.09
C ILE A 335 5.34 -26.96 -11.13
N HIS A 336 6.29 -27.35 -10.26
CA HIS A 336 7.65 -26.80 -10.19
C HIS A 336 7.74 -25.27 -10.08
N CYS A 337 6.85 -24.63 -9.31
CA CYS A 337 6.89 -23.18 -9.10
C CYS A 337 7.82 -22.81 -7.92
N GLU A 338 9.13 -22.72 -8.19
CA GLU A 338 10.16 -22.49 -7.17
C GLU A 338 9.92 -21.23 -6.30
N SER A 339 9.40 -20.14 -6.88
CA SER A 339 9.19 -18.89 -6.14
C SER A 339 8.16 -19.04 -5.01
N ILE A 340 7.03 -19.68 -5.29
CA ILE A 340 5.96 -19.91 -4.31
C ILE A 340 6.43 -20.92 -3.25
N ILE A 341 7.13 -21.98 -3.67
CA ILE A 341 7.68 -22.98 -2.75
C ILE A 341 8.64 -22.31 -1.76
N LYS A 342 9.61 -21.53 -2.28
CA LYS A 342 10.61 -20.83 -1.45
C LYS A 342 9.96 -19.87 -0.48
N GLN A 343 9.02 -19.03 -0.94
CA GLN A 343 8.31 -18.09 -0.05
C GLN A 343 7.45 -18.82 0.99
N SER A 344 6.76 -19.90 0.61
CA SER A 344 5.98 -20.74 1.54
C SER A 344 6.86 -21.31 2.66
N LEU A 345 8.04 -21.83 2.31
CA LEU A 345 9.00 -22.35 3.28
C LEU A 345 9.55 -21.25 4.21
N LEU A 346 9.85 -20.07 3.67
CA LEU A 346 10.28 -18.92 4.46
C LEU A 346 9.21 -18.48 5.47
N ILE A 347 7.93 -18.53 5.11
CA ILE A 347 6.84 -18.20 6.02
C ILE A 347 6.70 -19.26 7.11
N ILE A 348 6.76 -20.55 6.78
CA ILE A 348 6.78 -21.62 7.79
C ILE A 348 7.92 -21.38 8.77
N GLU A 349 9.13 -21.11 8.28
CA GLU A 349 10.28 -20.78 9.12
C GLU A 349 9.94 -19.60 10.05
N LYS A 350 9.45 -18.48 9.53
CA LYS A 350 9.09 -17.30 10.31
C LYS A 350 8.05 -17.59 11.39
N TYR A 351 7.03 -18.38 11.10
CA TYR A 351 6.00 -18.77 12.07
C TYR A 351 6.53 -19.78 13.10
N SER A 352 7.38 -20.71 12.70
CA SER A 352 8.01 -21.72 13.56
C SER A 352 9.07 -21.17 14.53
N ARG A 353 9.47 -19.91 14.41
CA ARG A 353 10.36 -19.28 15.40
C ARG A 353 9.67 -18.95 16.71
N LYS A 354 8.33 -18.92 16.75
CA LYS A 354 7.56 -18.58 17.96
C LYS A 354 7.13 -19.85 18.69
N GLU A 355 7.32 -19.90 20.01
CA GLU A 355 7.01 -21.08 20.84
C GLU A 355 5.54 -21.50 20.69
N LYS A 356 4.60 -20.56 20.79
CA LYS A 356 3.15 -20.82 20.66
C LYS A 356 2.82 -21.49 19.33
N THR A 357 3.31 -20.94 18.23
CA THR A 357 3.05 -21.48 16.89
C THR A 357 3.75 -22.82 16.68
N SER A 358 4.96 -22.99 17.22
CA SER A 358 5.71 -24.24 17.15
C SER A 358 4.99 -25.40 17.84
N LYS A 359 4.45 -25.15 19.04
CA LYS A 359 3.63 -26.13 19.76
C LYS A 359 2.39 -26.50 18.95
N MET A 360 1.71 -25.53 18.37
CA MET A 360 0.55 -25.80 17.52
C MET A 360 0.90 -26.62 16.26
N LEU A 361 2.03 -26.35 15.62
CA LEU A 361 2.47 -27.13 14.46
C LEU A 361 2.65 -28.62 14.79
N LEU A 362 3.09 -28.92 16.02
CA LEU A 362 3.21 -30.28 16.53
C LEU A 362 1.86 -30.86 16.99
N GLU A 363 1.13 -30.14 17.84
CA GLU A 363 -0.12 -30.61 18.45
C GLU A 363 -1.20 -30.95 17.42
N TYR A 364 -1.24 -30.20 16.31
CA TYR A 364 -2.23 -30.40 15.24
C TYR A 364 -1.70 -31.26 14.08
N GLY A 365 -0.53 -31.89 14.23
CA GLY A 365 0.06 -32.77 13.20
C GLY A 365 0.32 -32.05 11.86
N LEU A 366 0.54 -30.73 11.89
CA LEU A 366 0.77 -29.93 10.68
C LEU A 366 2.15 -30.19 10.10
N LEU A 367 3.14 -30.47 10.97
CA LEU A 367 4.47 -30.90 10.55
C LEU A 367 4.43 -32.22 9.78
N ASP A 368 3.62 -33.20 10.22
CA ASP A 368 3.50 -34.47 9.52
C ASP A 368 2.93 -34.29 8.11
N LYS A 369 1.97 -33.36 7.94
CA LYS A 369 1.45 -33.01 6.62
C LYS A 369 2.50 -32.34 5.73
N ILE A 370 3.32 -31.44 6.28
CA ILE A 370 4.46 -30.84 5.56
C ILE A 370 5.46 -31.92 5.15
N LEU A 371 5.63 -32.98 5.93
CA LEU A 371 6.63 -34.02 5.73
C LEU A 371 6.14 -35.22 4.90
N ASP A 372 4.91 -35.18 4.38
CA ASP A 372 4.36 -36.25 3.55
C ASP A 372 5.18 -36.47 2.26
N GLU A 373 5.19 -37.70 1.72
CA GLU A 373 6.23 -38.29 0.85
C GLU A 373 6.72 -37.42 -0.33
N SER A 374 5.85 -36.55 -0.88
CA SER A 374 6.16 -35.59 -1.95
C SER A 374 7.26 -34.55 -1.61
N LEU A 375 7.45 -34.21 -0.33
CA LEU A 375 8.36 -33.13 0.12
C LEU A 375 9.73 -33.64 0.60
N VAL A 376 9.92 -34.96 0.67
CA VAL A 376 11.16 -35.60 1.15
C VAL A 376 12.37 -35.22 0.27
N CYS A 377 12.18 -34.83 -0.99
CA CYS A 377 13.27 -34.37 -1.86
C CYS A 377 13.88 -33.00 -1.44
N LEU A 378 13.24 -32.24 -0.54
CA LEU A 378 13.74 -30.96 0.02
C LEU A 378 14.55 -31.13 1.32
N LEU A 379 15.01 -32.35 1.61
CA LEU A 379 15.71 -32.86 2.80
C LEU A 379 16.76 -31.92 3.45
N PHE A 380 17.46 -31.08 2.70
CA PHE A 380 18.45 -30.14 3.25
C PHE A 380 17.86 -28.93 3.97
N PHE A 381 16.69 -28.43 3.56
CA PHE A 381 16.02 -27.31 4.22
C PHE A 381 15.29 -27.77 5.50
N ILE A 382 14.77 -29.00 5.46
CA ILE A 382 14.10 -29.64 6.60
C ILE A 382 15.08 -29.89 7.75
N LEU A 383 16.31 -30.34 7.45
CA LEU A 383 17.36 -30.48 8.47
C LEU A 383 17.73 -29.15 9.14
N PHE A 384 17.68 -28.03 8.40
CA PHE A 384 17.94 -26.70 8.93
C PHE A 384 16.80 -26.18 9.84
N ILE A 385 15.53 -26.38 9.43
CA ILE A 385 14.37 -26.07 10.28
C ILE A 385 14.38 -26.95 11.53
N TYR A 386 14.64 -28.26 11.39
CA TYR A 386 14.71 -29.19 12.53
C TYR A 386 15.82 -28.79 13.52
N TYR A 387 16.97 -28.31 13.02
CA TYR A 387 18.06 -27.80 13.84
C TYR A 387 17.68 -26.51 14.59
N LEU A 388 16.97 -25.58 13.94
CA LEU A 388 16.43 -24.37 14.58
C LEU A 388 15.33 -24.69 15.62
N PHE A 389 14.50 -25.70 15.35
CA PHE A 389 13.41 -26.14 16.22
C PHE A 389 13.93 -26.78 17.52
N ILE A 390 14.98 -27.60 17.43
CA ILE A 390 15.62 -28.21 18.61
C ILE A 390 16.28 -27.14 19.50
N ILE A 391 16.91 -26.13 18.90
CA ILE A 391 17.59 -25.09 19.69
C ILE A 391 16.59 -24.22 20.46
N ASN A 392 15.43 -23.88 19.89
CA ASN A 392 14.41 -23.03 20.55
C ASN A 392 13.53 -23.75 21.59
N ILE A 393 13.53 -25.08 21.63
CA ILE A 393 12.78 -25.85 22.64
C ILE A 393 13.66 -26.18 23.86
N TYR A 394 14.98 -26.26 23.67
CA TYR A 394 15.93 -26.65 24.71
C TYR A 394 16.72 -25.48 25.34
N TYR A 395 16.50 -24.25 24.88
CA TYR A 395 16.96 -22.99 25.47
C TYR A 395 15.79 -22.02 25.55
#